data_AF-A0A931MEX0-F1
#
_entry.id   AF-A0A931MEX0-F1
#
_cell.length_a   1.000
_cell.length_b   1.000
_cell.length_c   1.000
_cell.angle_alpha   90.00
_cell.angle_beta   90.00
_cell.angle_gamma   90.00
#
_symmetry.space_group_name_H-M   'P 1'
#
loop_
_entity.id
_entity.type
_entity.pdbx_description
1 polymer ?
#
loop_
_entity_poly.entity_id
_entity_poly.type
_entity_poly.pdbx_seq_one_letter_code
_entity_poly.pdbx_strand_id
1 'polypeptide(L)'
;MKSKDRTLSLPEIQHEVQFINEGLGPVEGDEPFRAEVGFISWRSTQSAVYEAMLFFRKIKFPAAALYLKSLWPFPVQAIEAFAGRVSKIVVIEETETALLSKMIREITGLNPVTIVPPPGGSIKAEDIFEKEDWN
;
A
#
# COMPACT_ATOMS: atom_id res chain seq x y z
N MET A 1 28.53 28.00 16.68
CA MET A 1 28.09 26.64 16.99
C MET A 1 28.15 25.84 15.68
N LYS A 2 29.19 25.02 15.46
CA LYS A 2 29.34 24.25 14.20
C LYS A 2 28.45 23.02 14.27
N SER A 3 27.55 22.82 13.30
CA SER A 3 26.82 21.56 13.13
C SER A 3 27.86 20.46 12.86
N LYS A 4 27.81 19.40 13.65
CA LYS A 4 28.57 18.18 13.35
C LYS A 4 27.79 17.44 12.27
N ASP A 5 28.27 17.49 11.04
CA ASP A 5 27.88 16.50 10.04
C ASP A 5 28.29 15.14 10.58
N ARG A 6 27.29 14.36 11.00
CA ARG A 6 27.49 13.04 11.58
C ARG A 6 27.42 12.03 10.46
N THR A 7 28.57 11.52 10.02
CA THR A 7 28.64 10.39 9.10
C THR A 7 28.17 9.13 9.81
N LEU A 8 27.09 8.52 9.32
CA LEU A 8 26.60 7.24 9.83
C LEU A 8 27.58 6.12 9.47
N SER A 9 27.78 5.18 10.39
CA SER A 9 28.61 4.00 10.16
C SER A 9 27.88 2.97 9.27
N LEU A 10 28.62 2.11 8.57
CA LEU A 10 28.02 1.06 7.72
C LEU A 10 26.99 0.18 8.45
N PRO A 11 27.16 -0.22 9.72
CA PRO A 11 26.14 -0.96 10.47
C PRO A 11 24.89 -0.12 10.79
N GLU A 12 25.04 1.18 11.08
CA GLU A 12 23.90 2.09 11.30
C GLU A 12 23.13 2.30 10.00
N ILE A 13 23.84 2.48 8.88
CA ILE A 13 23.24 2.52 7.53
C ILE A 13 22.54 1.20 7.25
N GLN A 14 23.13 0.05 7.57
CA GLN A 14 22.51 -1.26 7.36
C GLN A 14 21.24 -1.45 8.19
N HIS A 15 21.21 -0.97 9.43
CA HIS A 15 20.04 -1.07 10.31
C HIS A 15 18.93 -0.08 9.91
N GLU A 16 19.28 1.13 9.50
CA GLU A 16 18.34 2.12 8.95
C GLU A 16 17.81 1.65 7.58
N VAL A 17 18.68 1.12 6.72
CA VAL A 17 18.31 0.43 5.48
C VAL A 17 17.44 -0.78 5.78
N GLN A 18 17.66 -1.55 6.84
CA GLN A 18 16.80 -2.68 7.22
C GLN A 18 15.40 -2.21 7.67
N PHE A 19 15.32 -1.12 8.43
CA PHE A 19 14.05 -0.49 8.81
C PHE A 19 13.31 0.11 7.60
N ILE A 20 14.06 0.62 6.62
CA ILE A 20 13.55 1.04 5.30
C ILE A 20 13.18 -0.17 4.43
N ASN A 21 13.92 -1.29 4.52
CA ASN A 21 13.75 -2.52 3.74
C ASN A 21 12.44 -3.22 4.07
N GLU A 22 11.93 -3.05 5.28
CA GLU A 22 10.61 -3.55 5.63
C GLU A 22 9.52 -2.78 4.85
N GLY A 23 9.76 -1.51 4.48
CA GLY A 23 8.81 -0.71 3.69
C GLY A 23 7.42 -0.54 4.34
N LEU A 24 7.28 -0.99 5.60
CA LEU A 24 6.01 -1.16 6.30
C LEU A 24 5.47 0.19 6.75
N GLY A 25 4.41 0.65 6.10
CA GLY A 25 3.41 1.44 6.80
C GLY A 25 2.52 0.54 7.66
N PRO A 26 1.62 1.16 8.45
CA PRO A 26 0.69 0.38 9.25
C PRO A 26 -0.12 -0.56 8.36
N VAL A 27 -0.32 -1.79 8.79
CA VAL A 27 -1.38 -2.63 8.23
C VAL A 27 -2.63 -2.30 9.03
N GLU A 28 -3.64 -1.79 8.34
CA GLU A 28 -4.94 -1.50 8.93
C GLU A 28 -5.93 -2.61 8.58
N GLY A 29 -6.63 -3.14 9.58
CA GLY A 29 -7.67 -4.16 9.40
C GLY A 29 -8.10 -4.75 10.75
N ASP A 30 -9.30 -5.35 10.78
CA ASP A 30 -9.83 -5.98 11.98
C ASP A 30 -9.11 -7.31 12.25
N GLU A 31 -8.71 -7.54 13.51
CA GLU A 31 -8.16 -8.83 13.94
C GLU A 31 -9.28 -9.85 14.28
N PRO A 32 -9.12 -11.16 13.96
CA PRO A 32 -8.01 -11.75 13.21
C PRO A 32 -8.06 -11.39 11.72
N PHE A 33 -6.91 -11.00 11.15
CA PHE A 33 -6.75 -10.51 9.78
C PHE A 33 -7.15 -11.54 8.72
N ARG A 34 -8.43 -11.58 8.38
CA ARG A 34 -8.96 -12.11 7.12
C ARG A 34 -9.93 -11.10 6.54
N ALA A 35 -9.46 -10.34 5.57
CA ALA A 35 -10.29 -9.41 4.83
C ALA A 35 -10.68 -9.99 3.47
N GLU A 36 -11.84 -9.59 2.96
CA GLU A 36 -12.27 -9.91 1.61
C GLU A 36 -11.40 -9.15 0.60
N VAL A 37 -11.15 -7.86 0.86
CA VAL A 37 -10.37 -6.99 -0.02
C VAL A 37 -9.21 -6.33 0.75
N GLY A 38 -8.01 -6.40 0.18
CA GLY A 38 -6.81 -5.73 0.66
C GLY A 38 -6.38 -4.61 -0.27
N PHE A 39 -6.25 -3.39 0.24
CA PHE A 39 -5.81 -2.21 -0.51
C PHE A 39 -4.32 -1.95 -0.32
N ILE A 40 -3.56 -1.79 -1.40
CA ILE A 40 -2.16 -1.37 -1.38
C ILE A 40 -2.07 0.02 -1.98
N SER A 41 -1.44 0.94 -1.25
CA SER A 41 -1.26 2.34 -1.68
C SER A 41 0.14 2.86 -1.38
N TRP A 42 0.54 3.91 -2.10
CA TRP A 42 1.84 4.56 -1.93
C TRP A 42 1.71 6.07 -2.14
N ARG A 43 2.40 6.86 -1.30
CA ARG A 43 2.40 8.33 -1.33
C ARG A 43 0.98 8.91 -1.24
N SER A 44 0.57 9.74 -2.20
CA SER A 44 -0.65 10.54 -2.14
C SER A 44 -1.92 9.69 -2.17
N THR A 45 -1.87 8.47 -2.72
CA THR A 45 -3.04 7.56 -2.73
C THR A 45 -3.39 7.02 -1.35
N GLN A 46 -2.48 7.13 -0.37
CA GLN A 46 -2.72 6.65 1.00
C GLN A 46 -3.88 7.38 1.68
N SER A 47 -4.03 8.68 1.45
CA SER A 47 -5.12 9.46 2.06
C SER A 47 -6.48 9.00 1.56
N ALA A 48 -6.64 8.76 0.26
CA ALA A 48 -7.87 8.24 -0.32
C ALA A 48 -8.20 6.84 0.21
N VAL A 49 -7.20 5.95 0.32
CA VAL A 49 -7.38 4.63 0.93
C VAL A 49 -7.79 4.75 2.40
N TYR A 50 -7.15 5.62 3.17
CA TYR A 50 -7.49 5.82 4.58
C TYR A 50 -8.94 6.28 4.78
N GLU A 51 -9.39 7.24 3.96
CA GLU A 51 -10.78 7.69 3.97
C GLU A 51 -11.76 6.58 3.56
N ALA A 52 -11.41 5.77 2.57
CA ALA A 52 -12.20 4.58 2.20
C ALA A 52 -12.24 3.55 3.34
N MET A 53 -11.13 3.30 4.04
CA MET A 53 -11.07 2.41 5.20
C MET A 53 -11.95 2.91 6.36
N LEU A 54 -12.05 4.22 6.58
CA LEU A 54 -13.01 4.80 7.53
C LEU A 54 -14.46 4.50 7.13
N PHE A 55 -14.78 4.57 5.83
CA PHE A 55 -16.10 4.20 5.32
C PHE A 55 -16.37 2.70 5.50
N PHE A 56 -15.45 1.83 5.09
CA PHE A 56 -15.59 0.38 5.20
C PHE A 56 -15.82 -0.09 6.65
N ARG A 57 -15.13 0.53 7.62
CA ARG A 57 -15.40 0.28 9.05
C ARG A 57 -16.81 0.64 9.47
N LYS A 58 -17.35 1.78 9.02
CA LYS A 58 -18.72 2.21 9.36
C LYS A 58 -19.76 1.21 8.86
N ILE A 59 -19.53 0.63 7.68
CA ILE A 59 -20.44 -0.35 7.07
C ILE A 59 -20.09 -1.80 7.41
N LYS A 60 -19.05 -2.04 8.23
CA LYS A 60 -18.54 -3.37 8.60
C LYS A 60 -18.16 -4.22 7.39
N PHE A 61 -17.64 -3.59 6.35
CA PHE A 61 -17.09 -4.29 5.20
C PHE A 61 -15.69 -4.83 5.55
N PRO A 62 -15.40 -6.13 5.33
CA PRO A 62 -14.15 -6.76 5.71
C PRO A 62 -13.01 -6.34 4.76
N ALA A 63 -12.46 -5.15 4.99
CA ALA A 63 -11.33 -4.59 4.26
C ALA A 63 -10.05 -4.54 5.12
N ALA A 64 -8.91 -4.57 4.44
CA ALA A 64 -7.61 -4.27 5.04
C ALA A 64 -6.81 -3.34 4.11
N ALA A 65 -5.83 -2.62 4.66
CA ALA A 65 -4.94 -1.76 3.88
C ALA A 65 -3.48 -1.93 4.28
N LEU A 66 -2.59 -1.89 3.27
CA LEU A 66 -1.15 -1.81 3.39
C LEU A 66 -0.68 -0.49 2.76
N TYR A 67 -0.16 0.41 3.60
CA TYR A 67 0.38 1.70 3.15
C TYR A 67 1.90 1.57 2.94
N LEU A 68 2.36 1.44 1.70
CA LEU A 68 3.80 1.34 1.43
C LEU A 68 4.50 2.66 1.74
N LYS A 69 5.62 2.64 2.46
CA LYS A 69 6.42 3.85 2.73
C LYS A 69 7.53 4.07 1.70
N SER A 70 8.17 2.99 1.25
CA SER A 70 9.20 2.98 0.22
C SER A 70 8.90 1.93 -0.85
N LEU A 71 9.28 2.22 -2.10
CA LEU A 71 9.31 1.23 -3.18
C LEU A 71 10.71 0.66 -3.42
N TRP A 72 11.75 1.23 -2.79
CA TRP A 72 13.09 0.70 -2.90
C TRP A 72 13.82 0.58 -1.54
N PRO A 73 14.40 -0.58 -1.23
CA PRO A 73 14.23 -1.84 -1.97
C PRO A 73 12.77 -2.30 -1.98
N PHE A 74 12.39 -3.03 -3.02
CA PHE A 74 10.99 -3.37 -3.23
C PHE A 74 10.49 -4.31 -2.12
N PRO A 75 9.38 -3.98 -1.42
CA PRO A 75 8.99 -4.63 -0.17
C PRO A 75 8.22 -5.94 -0.41
N VAL A 76 8.86 -6.91 -1.08
CA VAL A 76 8.27 -8.21 -1.49
C VAL A 76 7.62 -8.93 -0.31
N GLN A 77 8.37 -9.09 0.79
CA GLN A 77 7.92 -9.84 1.97
C GLN A 77 6.68 -9.24 2.61
N ALA A 78 6.60 -7.90 2.66
CA ALA A 78 5.44 -7.20 3.19
C ALA A 78 4.20 -7.39 2.30
N ILE A 79 4.38 -7.27 0.98
CA ILE A 79 3.31 -7.45 0.00
C ILE A 79 2.78 -8.89 0.04
N GLU A 80 3.66 -9.89 0.06
CA GLU A 80 3.27 -11.31 0.12
C GLU A 80 2.62 -11.69 1.45
N ALA A 81 3.15 -11.19 2.58
CA ALA A 81 2.55 -11.41 3.89
C ALA A 81 1.15 -10.79 4.00
N PHE A 82 0.94 -9.61 3.39
CA PHE A 82 -0.38 -8.98 3.29
C PHE A 82 -1.32 -9.76 2.36
N ALA A 83 -0.82 -10.17 1.19
CA ALA A 83 -1.55 -10.99 0.21
C ALA A 83 -2.10 -12.28 0.83
N GLY A 84 -1.32 -12.95 1.69
CA GLY A 84 -1.74 -14.19 2.36
C GLY A 84 -2.89 -14.01 3.37
N ARG A 85 -3.31 -12.78 3.66
CA ARG A 85 -4.37 -12.44 4.64
C ARG A 85 -5.63 -11.87 4.00
N VAL A 86 -5.63 -11.68 2.68
CA VAL A 86 -6.76 -11.09 1.94
C VAL A 86 -7.17 -12.01 0.80
N SER A 87 -8.45 -11.99 0.45
CA SER A 87 -8.94 -12.81 -0.67
C SER A 87 -8.62 -12.17 -2.02
N LYS A 88 -8.50 -10.83 -2.05
CA LYS A 88 -8.19 -10.04 -3.23
C LYS A 88 -7.29 -8.86 -2.91
N ILE A 89 -6.37 -8.55 -3.82
CA ILE A 89 -5.50 -7.37 -3.72
C ILE A 89 -5.96 -6.34 -4.73
N VAL A 90 -6.12 -5.12 -4.23
CA VAL A 90 -6.38 -3.91 -4.99
C VAL A 90 -5.22 -2.97 -4.81
N VAL A 91 -4.67 -2.46 -5.90
CA VAL A 91 -3.62 -1.44 -5.87
C VAL A 91 -4.22 -0.11 -6.33
N ILE A 92 -4.05 0.92 -5.50
CA ILE A 92 -4.52 2.28 -5.78
C ILE A 92 -3.35 3.12 -6.29
N GLU A 93 -3.48 3.63 -7.51
CA GLU A 93 -2.45 4.35 -8.26
C GLU A 93 -2.91 5.77 -8.61
N GLU A 94 -1.95 6.67 -8.81
CA GLU A 94 -2.22 8.05 -9.27
C GLU A 94 -2.37 8.17 -10.79
N THR A 95 -1.93 7.17 -11.55
CA THR A 95 -1.82 7.29 -13.01
C THR A 95 -2.15 5.99 -13.72
N GLU A 96 -2.70 6.11 -14.94
CA GLU A 96 -3.05 5.00 -15.82
C GLU A 96 -1.88 4.06 -16.18
N THR A 97 -0.63 4.50 -15.98
CA THR A 97 0.55 3.66 -16.19
C THR A 97 0.62 2.47 -15.24
N ALA A 98 -0.04 2.54 -14.07
CA ALA A 98 -0.17 1.46 -13.09
C ALA A 98 1.19 0.80 -12.72
N LEU A 99 2.20 1.63 -12.44
CA LEU A 99 3.57 1.16 -12.26
C LEU A 99 3.72 0.23 -11.05
N LEU A 100 3.13 0.57 -9.90
CA LEU A 100 3.22 -0.27 -8.70
C LEU A 100 2.53 -1.63 -8.94
N SER A 101 1.38 -1.63 -9.60
CA SER A 101 0.63 -2.85 -9.95
C SER A 101 1.43 -3.76 -10.87
N LYS A 102 2.13 -3.18 -11.86
CA LYS A 102 3.05 -3.90 -12.75
C LYS A 102 4.25 -4.46 -11.99
N MET A 103 4.88 -3.66 -11.13
CA MET A 103 6.00 -4.11 -10.30
C MET A 103 5.59 -5.26 -9.36
N ILE A 104 4.44 -5.16 -8.69
CA ILE A 104 3.90 -6.24 -7.84
C ILE A 104 3.77 -7.52 -8.67
N ARG A 105 3.15 -7.42 -9.85
CA ARG A 105 2.95 -8.58 -10.74
C ARG A 105 4.25 -9.21 -11.22
N GLU A 106 5.19 -8.39 -11.68
CA GLU A 106 6.46 -8.86 -12.24
C GLU A 106 7.39 -9.44 -11.18
N ILE A 107 7.40 -8.86 -9.98
CA ILE A 107 8.35 -9.23 -8.92
C ILE A 107 7.81 -10.36 -8.03
N THR A 108 6.49 -10.36 -7.74
CA THR A 108 5.87 -11.31 -6.78
C THR A 108 4.98 -12.36 -7.45
N GLY A 109 4.63 -12.19 -8.73
CA GLY A 109 3.66 -13.05 -9.43
C GLY A 109 2.20 -12.84 -9.03
N LEU A 110 1.90 -11.94 -8.09
CA LEU A 110 0.53 -11.60 -7.69
C LEU A 110 -0.22 -10.87 -8.81
N ASN A 111 -1.53 -11.08 -8.90
CA ASN A 111 -2.39 -10.43 -9.90
C ASN A 111 -3.36 -9.43 -9.24
N PRO A 112 -2.91 -8.21 -8.89
CA PRO A 112 -3.80 -7.23 -8.29
C PRO A 112 -4.78 -6.63 -9.31
N VAL A 113 -5.95 -6.25 -8.81
CA VAL A 113 -6.85 -5.29 -9.49
C VAL A 113 -6.26 -3.90 -9.31
N THR A 114 -6.28 -3.07 -10.36
CA THR A 114 -5.78 -1.70 -10.29
C THR A 114 -6.94 -0.70 -10.35
N ILE A 115 -6.91 0.29 -9.46
CA ILE A 115 -7.70 1.51 -9.61
C ILE A 115 -6.79 2.70 -9.83
N VAL A 116 -7.20 3.54 -10.77
CA VAL A 116 -6.58 4.79 -11.17
C VAL A 116 -7.64 5.89 -11.10
N PRO A 117 -7.25 7.17 -10.95
CA PRO A 117 -8.20 8.26 -10.96
C PRO A 117 -8.94 8.40 -12.29
N PRO A 118 -10.12 9.06 -12.28
CA PRO A 118 -10.77 9.48 -13.52
C PRO A 118 -9.86 10.42 -14.33
N PRO A 119 -10.03 10.49 -15.67
CA PRO A 119 -9.19 11.33 -16.52
C PRO A 119 -9.10 12.79 -16.05
N GLY A 120 -7.88 13.27 -15.83
CA GLY A 120 -7.62 14.65 -15.38
C GLY A 120 -7.88 14.91 -13.89
N GLY A 121 -8.20 13.88 -13.10
CA GLY A 121 -8.44 13.96 -11.67
C GLY A 121 -7.29 13.42 -10.81
N SER A 122 -7.55 13.39 -9.51
CA SER A 122 -6.77 12.67 -8.49
C SER A 122 -7.68 11.66 -7.82
N ILE A 123 -7.10 10.59 -7.29
CA ILE A 123 -7.90 9.53 -6.69
C ILE A 123 -8.57 10.05 -5.42
N LYS A 124 -9.84 9.72 -5.24
CA LYS A 124 -10.61 10.02 -4.04
C LYS A 124 -11.14 8.75 -3.39
N ALA A 125 -11.66 8.88 -2.17
CA ALA A 125 -12.25 7.74 -1.46
C ALA A 125 -13.46 7.17 -2.21
N GLU A 126 -14.25 8.02 -2.84
CA GLU A 126 -15.43 7.66 -3.63
C GLU A 126 -15.07 6.71 -4.77
N ASP A 127 -13.96 6.99 -5.47
CA ASP A 127 -13.47 6.14 -6.56
C ASP A 127 -13.13 4.71 -6.11
N ILE A 128 -12.90 4.53 -4.81
CA ILE A 128 -12.60 3.23 -4.18
C ILE A 128 -13.91 2.53 -3.76
N PHE A 129 -14.77 3.18 -2.96
CA PHE A 129 -15.96 2.48 -2.44
C PHE A 129 -17.15 2.43 -3.40
N GLU A 130 -17.22 3.29 -4.43
CA GLU A 130 -18.25 3.22 -5.49
C GLU A 130 -17.93 2.12 -6.52
N LYS A 131 -16.75 1.49 -6.42
CA LYS A 131 -16.40 0.38 -7.30
C LYS A 131 -17.25 -0.84 -6.96
N GLU A 132 -18.29 -1.08 -7.76
CA GLU A 132 -19.27 -2.15 -7.52
C GLU A 132 -18.70 -3.56 -7.72
N ASP A 133 -17.68 -3.70 -8.57
CA ASP A 133 -17.05 -4.96 -8.85
C ASP A 133 -15.53 -4.81 -8.73
N TRP A 134 -15.02 -5.18 -7.54
CA TRP A 134 -13.65 -5.69 -7.44
C TRP A 134 -13.50 -7.05 -8.14
N ASN A 135 -14.60 -7.64 -8.63
CA ASN A 135 -14.74 -9.00 -9.17
C ASN A 135 -13.74 -9.33 -10.29
#